data_AF-A0A6H3F6G2-F1
#
_entry.id   AF-A0A6H3F6G2-F1
#
_cell.length_a   1.000
_cell.length_b   1.000
_cell.length_c   1.000
_cell.angle_alpha   90.00
_cell.angle_beta   90.00
_cell.angle_gamma   90.00
#
_symmetry.space_group_name_H-M   'P 1'
#
loop_
_entity.id
_entity.type
_entity.pdbx_description
1 polymer ?
#
loop_
_entity_poly.entity_id
_entity_poly.type
_entity_poly.pdbx_seq_one_letter_code
_entity_poly.pdbx_strand_id
1 'polypeptide(L)'
;MQDESINAALVKELFAVIGELKRQFERIEKNQSVIVDYLSDRGMARYDLSCDIPNIERLLQLGTRFPHPHGIVISKHARLGPGCMIWQNVTIGAKQLVEDGGQNMYPNIGSNVKIYAGACIIGDVKVGDFSIIDCNAVVLNDIPPYTVVAGVPAKKIGINESVLRKGIESNKRFEEKIYKKFQKSTLVKSLSPSSVCIDCGANKGDVTEIFANTGASVIAFEPHPICYRALKKRFSHNENVKIFNKGVFIKNDRMKLFISNVEEYDPLAISQSSSLYRTKTNIDSAKYHDVEVIDITDFIFSIDKKISILKLDVEGAEYCILEKIIISGALNKIETVLVETHEDRIPEICEEAIRVRKLIKDMNITSIHLDWV
;
A
#
# COMPACT_ATOMS: atom_id res chain seq x y z
N MET A 1 -49.04 -60.11 22.61
CA MET A 1 -49.37 -59.41 21.35
C MET A 1 -49.43 -57.88 21.54
N GLN A 2 -48.57 -57.31 22.40
CA GLN A 2 -48.50 -55.86 22.68
C GLN A 2 -47.05 -55.30 22.67
N ASP A 3 -46.04 -56.14 22.42
CA ASP A 3 -44.62 -55.78 22.59
C ASP A 3 -43.90 -55.47 21.25
N GLU A 4 -44.33 -56.08 20.14
CA GLU A 4 -43.71 -55.85 18.82
C GLU A 4 -44.10 -54.51 18.18
N SER A 5 -45.28 -53.97 18.50
CA SER A 5 -45.75 -52.68 17.94
C SER A 5 -45.04 -51.48 18.56
N ILE A 6 -44.66 -51.56 19.83
CA ILE A 6 -43.94 -50.50 20.55
C ILE A 6 -42.51 -50.39 20.02
N ASN A 7 -41.86 -51.52 19.74
CA ASN A 7 -40.50 -51.56 19.23
C ASN A 7 -40.39 -51.03 17.79
N ALA A 8 -41.37 -51.32 16.92
CA ALA A 8 -41.42 -50.80 15.56
C ALA A 8 -41.64 -49.27 15.51
N ALA A 9 -42.44 -48.72 16.44
CA ALA A 9 -42.67 -47.28 16.54
C ALA A 9 -41.40 -46.53 17.02
N LEU A 10 -40.74 -47.04 18.06
CA LEU A 10 -39.48 -46.48 18.59
C LEU A 10 -38.35 -46.51 17.56
N VAL A 11 -38.22 -47.60 16.81
CA VAL A 11 -37.22 -47.70 15.74
C VAL A 11 -37.50 -46.69 14.62
N LYS A 12 -38.77 -46.47 14.28
CA LYS A 12 -39.17 -45.51 13.25
C LYS A 12 -38.93 -44.05 13.68
N GLU A 13 -39.16 -43.73 14.96
CA GLU A 13 -38.80 -42.43 15.53
C GLU A 13 -37.29 -42.22 15.57
N LEU A 14 -36.51 -43.25 15.96
CA LEU A 14 -35.05 -43.16 16.00
C LEU A 14 -34.46 -42.91 14.61
N PHE A 15 -34.96 -43.59 13.57
CA PHE A 15 -34.52 -43.34 12.19
C PHE A 15 -34.95 -41.96 11.67
N ALA A 16 -36.10 -41.44 12.10
CA ALA A 16 -36.54 -40.08 11.78
C ALA A 16 -35.60 -39.04 12.41
N VAL A 17 -35.23 -39.22 13.68
CA VAL A 17 -34.28 -38.34 14.39
C VAL A 17 -32.88 -38.40 13.76
N ILE A 18 -32.39 -39.60 13.42
CA ILE A 18 -31.09 -39.75 12.74
C ILE A 18 -31.12 -39.11 11.34
N GLY A 19 -32.23 -39.23 10.61
CA GLY A 19 -32.42 -38.59 9.31
C GLY A 19 -32.48 -37.06 9.40
N GLU A 20 -33.12 -36.53 10.44
CA GLU A 20 -33.16 -35.10 10.75
C GLU A 20 -31.76 -34.57 11.07
N LEU A 21 -31.02 -35.28 11.93
CA LEU A 21 -29.64 -34.93 12.32
C LEU A 21 -28.67 -34.97 11.14
N LYS A 22 -28.77 -35.97 10.26
CA LYS A 22 -27.96 -36.03 9.03
C LYS A 22 -28.26 -34.87 8.08
N ARG A 23 -29.54 -34.52 7.91
CA ARG A 23 -29.94 -33.37 7.08
C ARG A 23 -29.48 -32.04 7.68
N GLN A 24 -29.48 -31.91 9.00
CA GLN A 24 -28.91 -30.75 9.68
C GLN A 24 -27.40 -30.66 9.49
N PHE A 25 -26.67 -31.77 9.62
CA PHE A 25 -25.23 -31.84 9.37
C PHE A 25 -24.86 -31.50 7.91
N GLU A 26 -25.55 -32.07 6.92
CA GLU A 26 -25.32 -31.78 5.50
C GLU A 26 -25.64 -30.31 5.15
N ARG A 27 -26.58 -29.69 5.87
CA ARG A 27 -26.96 -28.28 5.72
C ARG A 27 -25.97 -27.32 6.38
N ILE A 28 -25.28 -27.77 7.44
CA ILE A 28 -24.16 -27.07 8.07
C ILE A 28 -22.91 -27.14 7.17
N GLU A 29 -22.63 -28.28 6.53
CA GLU A 29 -21.49 -28.41 5.62
C GLU A 29 -21.64 -27.60 4.32
N LYS A 30 -22.87 -27.46 3.79
CA LYS A 30 -23.10 -26.77 2.51
C LYS A 30 -23.22 -25.25 2.58
N ASN A 31 -23.41 -24.67 3.76
CA ASN A 31 -23.64 -23.24 3.90
C ASN A 31 -22.62 -22.60 4.85
N GLN A 32 -21.61 -21.94 4.28
CA GLN A 32 -20.77 -21.00 5.02
C GLN A 32 -21.58 -19.91 5.75
N SER A 33 -22.85 -19.68 5.38
CA SER A 33 -23.77 -18.77 6.06
C SER A 33 -24.31 -19.29 7.41
N VAL A 34 -24.34 -20.60 7.66
CA VAL A 34 -24.81 -21.14 8.95
C VAL A 34 -23.77 -20.91 10.04
N ILE A 35 -22.48 -20.94 9.69
CA ILE A 35 -21.39 -20.55 10.58
C ILE A 35 -21.54 -19.07 10.99
N VAL A 36 -22.03 -18.21 10.09
CA VAL A 36 -22.27 -16.78 10.39
C VAL A 36 -23.39 -16.59 11.42
N ASP A 37 -24.51 -17.32 11.29
CA ASP A 37 -25.62 -17.28 12.25
C ASP A 37 -25.27 -17.97 13.58
N TYR A 38 -24.39 -18.99 13.57
CA TYR A 38 -23.92 -19.67 14.78
C TYR A 38 -22.91 -18.82 15.59
N LEU A 39 -22.18 -17.94 14.89
CA LEU A 39 -21.17 -17.07 15.49
C LEU A 39 -21.74 -15.73 15.97
N SER A 40 -22.86 -15.27 15.43
CA SER A 40 -23.53 -14.02 15.84
C SER A 40 -24.27 -14.16 17.19
N ASP A 41 -24.70 -15.36 17.56
CA ASP A 41 -25.27 -15.64 18.89
C ASP A 41 -24.16 -15.68 19.95
N ARG A 42 -23.88 -14.51 20.53
CA ARG A 42 -22.74 -14.17 21.43
C ARG A 42 -22.53 -15.10 22.64
N GLY A 43 -23.45 -16.02 22.92
CA GLY A 43 -23.35 -17.00 24.01
C GLY A 43 -22.93 -18.41 23.56
N MET A 44 -23.32 -18.87 22.37
CA MET A 44 -23.18 -20.30 21.96
C MET A 44 -21.86 -20.60 21.26
N ALA A 45 -21.33 -19.65 20.47
CA ALA A 45 -20.04 -19.81 19.79
C ALA A 45 -18.86 -20.10 20.74
N ARG A 46 -18.89 -19.55 21.97
CA ARG A 46 -17.83 -19.75 22.97
C ARG A 46 -17.76 -21.18 23.51
N TYR A 47 -18.89 -21.86 23.67
CA TYR A 47 -18.95 -23.17 24.31
C TYR A 47 -18.81 -24.32 23.31
N ASP A 48 -19.43 -24.22 22.12
CA ASP A 48 -19.42 -25.33 21.16
C ASP A 48 -18.20 -25.33 20.22
N LEU A 49 -17.65 -24.15 19.90
CA LEU A 49 -16.46 -24.03 19.05
C LEU A 49 -15.19 -23.81 19.86
N SER A 50 -15.29 -23.64 21.19
CA SER A 50 -14.16 -23.32 22.07
C SER A 50 -13.31 -22.14 21.56
N CYS A 51 -13.97 -21.10 21.02
CA CYS A 51 -13.31 -19.91 20.49
C CYS A 51 -13.79 -18.63 21.19
N ASP A 52 -12.92 -17.63 21.32
CA ASP A 52 -13.28 -16.29 21.80
C ASP A 52 -12.92 -15.23 20.74
N ILE A 53 -13.91 -14.84 19.94
CA ILE A 53 -13.73 -13.90 18.83
C ILE A 53 -14.72 -12.72 18.99
N PRO A 54 -14.29 -11.63 19.63
CA PRO A 54 -15.12 -10.44 19.77
C PRO A 54 -15.34 -9.75 18.42
N ASN A 55 -16.53 -9.18 18.22
CA ASN A 55 -16.93 -8.46 17.01
C ASN A 55 -16.87 -9.31 15.72
N ILE A 56 -17.12 -10.61 15.81
CA ILE A 56 -17.02 -11.53 14.68
C ILE A 56 -17.88 -11.11 13.47
N GLU A 57 -19.09 -10.61 13.69
CA GLU A 57 -19.96 -10.08 12.62
C GLU A 57 -19.25 -8.99 11.80
N ARG A 58 -18.60 -8.03 12.48
CA ARG A 58 -17.84 -6.97 11.83
C ARG A 58 -16.66 -7.54 11.05
N LEU A 59 -15.94 -8.51 11.61
CA LEU A 59 -14.81 -9.14 10.92
C LEU A 59 -15.27 -9.87 9.65
N LEU A 60 -16.40 -10.57 9.71
CA LEU A 60 -17.03 -11.23 8.56
C LEU A 60 -17.49 -10.21 7.49
N GLN A 61 -18.11 -9.09 7.90
CA GLN A 61 -18.47 -7.99 6.98
C GLN A 61 -17.25 -7.37 6.29
N LEU A 62 -16.12 -7.29 7.00
CA LEU A 62 -14.84 -6.88 6.43
C LEU A 62 -14.17 -7.97 5.56
N GLY A 63 -14.83 -9.10 5.32
CA GLY A 63 -14.36 -10.19 4.47
C GLY A 63 -13.38 -11.14 5.15
N THR A 64 -13.23 -11.07 6.47
CA THR A 64 -12.41 -12.03 7.23
C THR A 64 -13.04 -13.42 7.17
N ARG A 65 -12.21 -14.44 6.97
CA ARG A 65 -12.65 -15.84 6.90
C ARG A 65 -12.02 -16.65 8.02
N PHE A 66 -12.83 -17.51 8.63
CA PHE A 66 -12.43 -18.46 9.68
C PHE A 66 -12.70 -19.89 9.20
N PRO A 67 -11.79 -20.53 8.42
CA PRO A 67 -12.07 -21.84 7.82
C PRO A 67 -12.37 -22.93 8.86
N HIS A 68 -11.64 -22.92 9.97
CA HIS A 68 -11.84 -23.81 11.11
C HIS A 68 -11.75 -22.96 12.38
N PRO A 69 -12.86 -22.41 12.90
CA PRO A 69 -12.82 -21.40 13.96
C PRO A 69 -12.40 -21.93 15.34
N HIS A 70 -12.23 -23.25 15.48
CA HIS A 70 -11.96 -23.91 16.75
C HIS A 70 -10.72 -23.38 17.45
N GLY A 71 -10.82 -23.08 18.74
CA GLY A 71 -9.69 -22.66 19.56
C GLY A 71 -9.11 -21.27 19.23
N ILE A 72 -9.74 -20.51 18.32
CA ILE A 72 -9.29 -19.16 18.00
C ILE A 72 -9.58 -18.22 19.17
N VAL A 73 -8.58 -17.45 19.59
CA VAL A 73 -8.70 -16.43 20.65
C VAL A 73 -8.20 -15.10 20.12
N ILE A 74 -9.09 -14.11 20.02
CA ILE A 74 -8.77 -12.76 19.56
C ILE A 74 -9.16 -11.77 20.67
N SER A 75 -8.23 -10.92 21.09
CA SER A 75 -8.55 -9.85 22.04
C SER A 75 -9.53 -8.83 21.44
N LYS A 76 -10.47 -8.32 22.25
CA LYS A 76 -11.41 -7.25 21.86
C LYS A 76 -10.73 -5.94 21.47
N HIS A 77 -9.47 -5.78 21.85
CA HIS A 77 -8.65 -4.60 21.58
C HIS A 77 -7.65 -4.80 20.43
N ALA A 78 -7.52 -6.02 19.90
CA ALA A 78 -6.72 -6.26 18.71
C ALA A 78 -7.39 -5.59 17.50
N ARG A 79 -6.58 -5.02 16.61
CA ARG A 79 -7.05 -4.41 15.35
C ARG A 79 -6.78 -5.37 14.21
N LEU A 80 -7.78 -5.59 13.36
CA LEU A 80 -7.67 -6.44 12.18
C LEU A 80 -8.20 -5.69 10.96
N GLY A 81 -7.38 -5.64 9.91
CA GLY A 81 -7.75 -5.14 8.60
C GLY A 81 -8.68 -6.10 7.84
N PRO A 82 -9.31 -5.63 6.76
CA PRO A 82 -10.23 -6.43 5.95
C PRO A 82 -9.55 -7.61 5.25
N GLY A 83 -10.34 -8.65 4.95
CA GLY A 83 -9.93 -9.77 4.10
C GLY A 83 -8.98 -10.78 4.74
N CYS A 84 -8.79 -10.76 6.06
CA CYS A 84 -7.90 -11.71 6.74
C CYS A 84 -8.40 -13.16 6.65
N MET A 85 -7.49 -14.13 6.75
CA MET A 85 -7.84 -15.54 6.85
C MET A 85 -7.17 -16.15 8.08
N ILE A 86 -7.97 -16.66 9.01
CA ILE A 86 -7.52 -17.09 10.34
C ILE A 86 -7.95 -18.54 10.58
N TRP A 87 -6.96 -19.41 10.76
CA TRP A 87 -7.17 -20.85 10.99
C TRP A 87 -7.30 -21.18 12.49
N GLN A 88 -7.58 -22.45 12.78
CA GLN A 88 -7.82 -22.95 14.12
C GLN A 88 -6.65 -22.69 15.08
N ASN A 89 -6.97 -22.57 16.37
CA ASN A 89 -6.01 -22.43 17.48
C ASN A 89 -5.11 -21.19 17.38
N VAL A 90 -5.48 -20.20 16.57
CA VAL A 90 -4.75 -18.94 16.50
C VAL A 90 -5.02 -18.09 17.73
N THR A 91 -3.98 -17.50 18.31
CA THR A 91 -4.09 -16.51 19.39
C THR A 91 -3.60 -15.14 18.93
N ILE A 92 -4.43 -14.10 19.10
CA ILE A 92 -4.10 -12.69 18.86
C ILE A 92 -4.38 -11.92 20.16
N GLY A 93 -3.33 -11.69 20.95
CA GLY A 93 -3.49 -11.28 22.36
C GLY A 93 -2.41 -10.35 22.89
N ALA A 94 -2.57 -9.89 24.13
CA ALA A 94 -1.57 -9.08 24.82
C ALA A 94 -0.54 -9.95 25.55
N LYS A 95 0.68 -9.42 25.76
CA LYS A 95 1.71 -10.07 26.60
C LYS A 95 1.33 -10.09 28.09
N GLN A 96 0.54 -9.12 28.54
CA GLN A 96 0.17 -8.93 29.94
C GLN A 96 -1.30 -8.53 30.05
N LEU A 97 -1.95 -8.95 31.15
CA LEU A 97 -3.27 -8.49 31.52
C LEU A 97 -3.13 -7.12 32.19
N VAL A 98 -3.82 -6.11 31.66
CA VAL A 98 -3.87 -4.78 32.26
C VAL A 98 -5.33 -4.42 32.46
N GLU A 99 -5.69 -4.14 33.71
CA GLU A 99 -7.09 -3.96 34.14
C GLU A 99 -7.79 -2.80 33.41
N ASP A 100 -7.03 -1.78 32.98
CA ASP A 100 -7.56 -0.53 32.41
C ASP A 100 -7.34 -0.35 30.89
N GLY A 101 -7.05 -1.42 30.14
CA GLY A 101 -7.03 -1.33 28.67
C GLY A 101 -6.00 -0.32 28.12
N GLY A 102 -4.81 -0.28 28.72
CA GLY A 102 -3.72 0.60 28.32
C GLY A 102 -3.50 0.62 26.79
N GLN A 103 -3.37 1.82 26.23
CA GLN A 103 -3.10 1.99 24.81
C GLN A 103 -1.76 1.34 24.45
N ASN A 104 -1.73 0.61 23.32
CA ASN A 104 -0.55 -0.07 22.74
C ASN A 104 -0.08 -1.35 23.46
N MET A 105 -0.97 -2.33 23.61
CA MET A 105 -0.60 -3.68 24.10
C MET A 105 -1.09 -4.84 23.24
N TYR A 106 -1.80 -4.54 22.15
CA TYR A 106 -2.50 -5.54 21.35
C TYR A 106 -2.03 -5.50 19.89
N PRO A 107 -2.05 -6.65 19.20
CA PRO A 107 -1.62 -6.69 17.82
C PRO A 107 -2.47 -5.81 16.90
N ASN A 108 -1.80 -5.20 15.93
CA ASN A 108 -2.41 -4.52 14.80
C ASN A 108 -2.11 -5.32 13.52
N ILE A 109 -3.12 -6.03 13.03
CA ILE A 109 -3.04 -6.89 11.85
C ILE A 109 -3.57 -6.10 10.65
N GLY A 110 -2.75 -6.02 9.61
CA GLY A 110 -3.09 -5.40 8.33
C GLY A 110 -4.15 -6.17 7.54
N SER A 111 -4.40 -5.71 6.31
CA SER A 111 -5.38 -6.29 5.40
C SER A 111 -4.87 -7.55 4.72
N ASN A 112 -5.75 -8.50 4.43
CA ASN A 112 -5.44 -9.72 3.68
C ASN A 112 -4.32 -10.58 4.27
N VAL A 113 -4.08 -10.49 5.57
CA VAL A 113 -3.10 -11.32 6.28
C VAL A 113 -3.65 -12.74 6.42
N LYS A 114 -2.79 -13.75 6.19
CA LYS A 114 -3.10 -15.15 6.44
C LYS A 114 -2.40 -15.61 7.72
N ILE A 115 -3.16 -16.12 8.67
CA ILE A 115 -2.66 -16.58 9.97
C ILE A 115 -3.01 -18.05 10.14
N TYR A 116 -2.05 -18.92 9.87
CA TYR A 116 -2.23 -20.35 9.85
C TYR A 116 -2.31 -20.98 11.25
N ALA A 117 -2.72 -22.25 11.28
CA ALA A 117 -3.16 -22.93 12.49
C ALA A 117 -2.13 -22.87 13.63
N GLY A 118 -2.60 -22.59 14.85
CA GLY A 118 -1.77 -22.55 16.06
C GLY A 118 -0.83 -21.35 16.17
N ALA A 119 -0.83 -20.41 15.22
CA ALA A 119 0.01 -19.22 15.32
C ALA A 119 -0.40 -18.32 16.49
N CYS A 120 0.59 -17.71 17.12
CA CYS A 120 0.43 -16.90 18.32
C CYS A 120 1.09 -15.52 18.09
N ILE A 121 0.28 -14.47 18.04
CA ILE A 121 0.71 -13.09 17.81
C ILE A 121 0.42 -12.30 19.09
N ILE A 122 1.48 -11.92 19.80
CA ILE A 122 1.36 -11.46 21.18
C ILE A 122 2.10 -10.15 21.44
N GLY A 123 1.35 -9.18 21.99
CA GLY A 123 1.85 -7.84 22.36
C GLY A 123 1.57 -6.78 21.31
N ASP A 124 2.11 -5.59 21.52
CA ASP A 124 2.04 -4.48 20.57
C ASP A 124 2.95 -4.79 19.37
N VAL A 125 2.36 -5.49 18.40
CA VAL A 125 3.03 -5.96 17.19
C VAL A 125 2.18 -5.56 15.98
N LYS A 126 2.82 -4.98 14.98
CA LYS A 126 2.22 -4.67 13.69
C LYS A 126 2.52 -5.78 12.70
N VAL A 127 1.48 -6.33 12.08
CA VAL A 127 1.63 -7.28 10.96
C VAL A 127 1.15 -6.59 9.69
N GLY A 128 2.05 -6.34 8.75
CA GLY A 128 1.74 -5.63 7.52
C GLY A 128 0.86 -6.42 6.56
N ASP A 129 0.20 -5.71 5.66
CA ASP A 129 -0.75 -6.27 4.69
C ASP A 129 -0.19 -7.44 3.89
N PHE A 130 -1.06 -8.39 3.52
CA PHE A 130 -0.73 -9.56 2.68
C PHE A 130 0.34 -10.52 3.25
N SER A 131 0.77 -10.31 4.49
CA SER A 131 1.72 -11.19 5.17
C SER A 131 1.13 -12.57 5.46
N ILE A 132 2.01 -13.55 5.63
CA ILE A 132 1.66 -14.92 5.98
C ILE A 132 2.38 -15.26 7.29
N ILE A 133 1.60 -15.62 8.30
CA ILE A 133 2.06 -16.17 9.56
C ILE A 133 1.83 -17.68 9.49
N ASP A 134 2.91 -18.45 9.43
CA ASP A 134 2.85 -19.91 9.25
C ASP A 134 2.41 -20.64 10.54
N CYS A 135 2.11 -21.93 10.40
CA CYS A 135 1.59 -22.76 11.49
C CYS A 135 2.50 -22.71 12.73
N ASN A 136 1.89 -22.60 13.91
CA ASN A 136 2.58 -22.56 15.21
C ASN A 136 3.65 -21.46 15.37
N ALA A 137 3.67 -20.44 14.50
CA ALA A 137 4.63 -19.34 14.63
C ALA A 137 4.31 -18.47 15.86
N VAL A 138 5.34 -18.01 16.58
CA VAL A 138 5.20 -17.09 17.73
C VAL A 138 5.76 -15.72 17.37
N VAL A 139 4.87 -14.79 17.01
CA VAL A 139 5.23 -13.45 16.54
C VAL A 139 5.34 -12.49 17.72
N LEU A 140 6.55 -11.95 17.92
CA LEU A 140 6.89 -11.05 19.03
C LEU A 140 7.38 -9.67 18.59
N ASN A 141 7.59 -9.48 17.29
CA ASN A 141 8.14 -8.26 16.67
C ASN A 141 7.32 -7.91 15.41
N ASP A 142 7.37 -6.64 15.01
CA ASP A 142 6.70 -6.15 13.80
C ASP A 142 7.11 -6.92 12.54
N ILE A 143 6.11 -7.22 11.71
CA ILE A 143 6.24 -7.93 10.44
C ILE A 143 5.92 -6.97 9.30
N PRO A 144 6.85 -6.69 8.38
CA PRO A 144 6.58 -5.85 7.20
C PRO A 144 5.53 -6.48 6.27
N PRO A 145 4.82 -5.69 5.45
CA PRO A 145 3.89 -6.21 4.45
C PRO A 145 4.50 -7.27 3.52
N TYR A 146 3.66 -8.17 3.00
CA TYR A 146 4.01 -9.28 2.10
C TYR A 146 4.99 -10.31 2.67
N THR A 147 5.34 -10.25 3.96
CA THR A 147 6.36 -11.11 4.56
C THR A 147 5.77 -12.47 4.94
N VAL A 148 6.55 -13.54 4.78
CA VAL A 148 6.24 -14.87 5.32
C VAL A 148 7.13 -15.14 6.52
N VAL A 149 6.52 -15.45 7.68
CA VAL A 149 7.25 -15.78 8.91
C VAL A 149 6.84 -17.14 9.47
N ALA A 150 7.80 -17.83 10.09
CA ALA A 150 7.57 -19.11 10.76
C ALA A 150 8.51 -19.29 11.96
N GLY A 151 8.18 -20.24 12.85
CA GLY A 151 9.02 -20.65 13.97
C GLY A 151 8.74 -19.95 15.29
N VAL A 152 9.50 -20.32 16.33
CA VAL A 152 9.35 -19.84 17.71
C VAL A 152 10.72 -19.42 18.26
N PRO A 153 11.01 -18.11 18.41
CA PRO A 153 10.20 -16.98 17.92
C PRO A 153 10.16 -16.93 16.39
N ALA A 154 9.12 -16.32 15.84
CA ALA A 154 8.91 -16.23 14.41
C ALA A 154 10.03 -15.43 13.74
N LYS A 155 10.58 -16.00 12.66
CA LYS A 155 11.57 -15.36 11.80
C LYS A 155 11.05 -15.32 10.38
N LYS A 156 11.48 -14.32 9.62
CA LYS A 156 11.24 -14.23 8.18
C LYS A 156 11.85 -15.45 7.48
N ILE A 157 11.02 -16.14 6.70
CA ILE A 157 11.41 -17.30 5.89
C ILE A 157 11.20 -17.06 4.39
N GLY A 158 10.48 -16.01 4.02
CA GLY A 158 10.25 -15.67 2.62
C GLY A 158 9.29 -14.49 2.45
N ILE A 159 8.74 -14.39 1.25
CA ILE A 159 7.73 -13.40 0.87
C ILE A 159 6.57 -14.04 0.12
N ASN A 160 5.41 -13.40 0.19
CA ASN A 160 4.22 -13.77 -0.56
C ASN A 160 4.34 -13.30 -2.03
N GLU A 161 5.28 -13.91 -2.77
CA GLU A 161 5.62 -13.51 -4.14
C GLU A 161 4.41 -13.47 -5.07
N SER A 162 3.50 -14.44 -4.94
CA SER A 162 2.35 -14.55 -5.83
C SER A 162 1.42 -13.34 -5.76
N VAL A 163 1.26 -12.76 -4.56
CA VAL A 163 0.43 -11.58 -4.35
C VAL A 163 1.20 -10.32 -4.72
N LEU A 164 2.47 -10.24 -4.32
CA LEU A 164 3.33 -9.11 -4.66
C LEU A 164 3.44 -8.91 -6.18
N ARG A 165 3.73 -9.98 -6.94
CA ARG A 165 3.83 -9.94 -8.41
C ARG A 165 2.51 -9.54 -9.07
N LYS A 166 1.37 -10.09 -8.62
CA LYS A 166 0.05 -9.70 -9.14
C LYS A 166 -0.26 -8.22 -8.90
N GLY A 167 0.12 -7.69 -7.73
CA GLY A 167 0.00 -6.26 -7.42
C GLY A 167 0.83 -5.40 -8.36
N ILE A 168 2.11 -5.76 -8.53
CA ILE A 168 3.04 -5.07 -9.44
C ILE A 168 2.51 -5.09 -10.89
N GLU A 169 2.09 -6.24 -11.40
CA GLU A 169 1.55 -6.37 -12.75
C GLU A 169 0.26 -5.55 -12.97
N SER A 170 -0.60 -5.50 -11.96
CA SER A 170 -1.85 -4.73 -12.02
C SER A 170 -1.57 -3.23 -12.06
N ASN A 171 -0.67 -2.74 -11.20
CA ASN A 171 -0.24 -1.33 -11.20
C ASN A 171 0.41 -0.95 -12.53
N LYS A 172 1.31 -1.79 -13.04
CA LYS A 172 1.94 -1.58 -14.34
C LYS A 172 0.91 -1.45 -15.47
N ARG A 173 -0.10 -2.33 -15.53
CA ARG A 173 -1.18 -2.24 -16.53
C ARG A 173 -2.02 -0.97 -16.37
N PHE A 174 -2.20 -0.48 -15.16
CA PHE A 174 -2.94 0.75 -14.88
C PHE A 174 -2.15 1.98 -15.35
N GLU A 175 -0.88 2.08 -14.96
CA GLU A 175 0.04 3.14 -15.43
C GLU A 175 0.18 3.16 -16.95
N GLU A 176 0.35 1.99 -17.58
CA GLU A 176 0.41 1.90 -19.04
C GLU A 176 -0.83 2.50 -19.71
N LYS A 177 -2.02 2.40 -19.09
CA LYS A 177 -3.24 3.04 -19.61
C LYS A 177 -3.20 4.55 -19.41
N ILE A 178 -2.75 5.03 -18.25
CA ILE A 178 -2.60 6.46 -17.96
C ILE A 178 -1.61 7.09 -18.94
N TYR A 179 -0.42 6.51 -19.08
CA TYR A 179 0.62 7.01 -19.98
C TYR A 179 0.18 6.99 -21.45
N LYS A 180 -0.53 5.93 -21.90
CA LYS A 180 -1.11 5.91 -23.26
C LYS A 180 -2.16 6.99 -23.47
N LYS A 181 -2.95 7.33 -22.45
CA LYS A 181 -3.93 8.43 -22.50
C LYS A 181 -3.20 9.77 -22.53
N PHE A 182 -2.21 9.96 -21.66
CA PHE A 182 -1.40 11.16 -21.56
C PHE A 182 -0.65 11.46 -22.86
N GLN A 183 -0.02 10.45 -23.48
CA GLN A 183 0.64 10.57 -24.78
C GLN A 183 -0.31 11.09 -25.88
N LYS A 184 -1.60 10.79 -25.80
CA LYS A 184 -2.61 11.23 -26.77
C LYS A 184 -3.27 12.57 -26.44
N SER A 185 -2.92 13.17 -25.29
CA SER A 185 -3.48 14.43 -24.83
C SER A 185 -3.14 15.59 -25.78
N THR A 186 -3.96 16.63 -25.75
CA THR A 186 -3.69 17.88 -26.49
C THR A 186 -2.39 18.54 -26.04
N LEU A 187 -2.06 18.45 -24.75
CA LEU A 187 -0.84 18.98 -24.16
C LEU A 187 0.41 18.35 -24.81
N VAL A 188 0.49 17.02 -24.86
CA VAL A 188 1.62 16.33 -25.50
C VAL A 188 1.65 16.59 -27.00
N LYS A 189 0.49 16.63 -27.66
CA LYS A 189 0.39 16.92 -29.10
C LYS A 189 0.81 18.35 -29.48
N SER A 190 0.76 19.30 -28.54
CA SER A 190 1.25 20.67 -28.77
C SER A 190 2.77 20.82 -28.64
N LEU A 191 3.47 19.80 -28.11
CA LEU A 191 4.93 19.83 -28.02
C LEU A 191 5.58 19.72 -29.40
N SER A 192 6.74 20.33 -29.52
CA SER A 192 7.54 20.34 -30.75
C SER A 192 9.03 20.38 -30.43
N PRO A 193 9.93 20.29 -31.42
CA PRO A 193 11.37 20.40 -31.20
C PRO A 193 11.84 21.72 -30.56
N SER A 194 11.03 22.78 -30.57
CA SER A 194 11.33 24.03 -29.87
C SER A 194 10.94 24.02 -28.39
N SER A 195 10.09 23.07 -27.98
CA SER A 195 9.59 22.93 -26.61
C SER A 195 10.67 22.44 -25.65
N VAL A 196 10.58 22.90 -24.40
CA VAL A 196 11.42 22.44 -23.30
C VAL A 196 10.54 21.80 -22.24
N CYS A 197 10.85 20.55 -21.88
CA CYS A 197 10.15 19.80 -20.83
C CYS A 197 11.10 19.46 -19.70
N ILE A 198 10.64 19.57 -18.46
CA ILE A 198 11.37 19.14 -17.27
C ILE A 198 10.59 18.03 -16.59
N ASP A 199 11.23 16.89 -16.35
CA ASP A 199 10.66 15.72 -15.68
C ASP A 199 11.37 15.52 -14.33
N CYS A 200 10.74 15.98 -13.26
CA CYS A 200 11.24 15.80 -11.89
C CYS A 200 10.71 14.47 -11.32
N GLY A 201 11.63 13.64 -10.83
CA GLY A 201 11.36 12.24 -10.48
C GLY A 201 11.05 11.41 -11.71
N ALA A 202 12.00 11.40 -12.64
CA ALA A 202 11.84 10.75 -13.92
C ALA A 202 11.77 9.22 -13.82
N ASN A 203 12.22 8.62 -12.71
CA ASN A 203 12.22 7.18 -12.48
C ASN A 203 12.90 6.41 -13.62
N LYS A 204 12.16 5.57 -14.37
CA LYS A 204 12.66 4.85 -15.55
C LYS A 204 12.41 5.60 -16.86
N GLY A 205 11.79 6.77 -16.77
CA GLY A 205 11.58 7.72 -17.85
C GLY A 205 10.42 7.39 -18.77
N ASP A 206 9.33 6.83 -18.25
CA ASP A 206 8.12 6.60 -19.05
C ASP A 206 7.51 7.92 -19.54
N VAL A 207 7.47 8.94 -18.67
CA VAL A 207 7.06 10.30 -19.05
C VAL A 207 8.14 11.00 -19.87
N THR A 208 9.42 10.86 -19.48
CA THR A 208 10.57 11.35 -20.26
C THR A 208 10.50 10.88 -21.72
N GLU A 209 10.16 9.61 -21.97
CA GLU A 209 10.02 9.05 -23.32
C GLU A 209 8.88 9.70 -24.11
N ILE A 210 7.73 9.92 -23.46
CA ILE A 210 6.58 10.60 -24.07
C ILE A 210 7.00 11.99 -24.56
N PHE A 211 7.70 12.76 -23.73
CA PHE A 211 8.19 14.08 -24.12
C PHE A 211 9.26 13.99 -25.21
N ALA A 212 10.24 13.09 -25.05
CA ALA A 212 11.35 12.95 -25.99
C ALA A 212 10.87 12.57 -27.41
N ASN A 213 9.84 11.74 -27.51
CA ASN A 213 9.25 11.31 -28.79
C ASN A 213 8.55 12.44 -29.56
N THR A 214 8.27 13.59 -28.93
CA THR A 214 7.77 14.79 -29.62
C THR A 214 8.89 15.63 -30.25
N GLY A 215 10.15 15.25 -29.99
CA GLY A 215 11.34 16.02 -30.38
C GLY A 215 11.71 17.13 -29.40
N ALA A 216 10.90 17.37 -28.36
CA ALA A 216 11.18 18.37 -27.34
C ALA A 216 12.53 18.14 -26.65
N SER A 217 13.15 19.22 -26.18
CA SER A 217 14.32 19.13 -25.30
C SER A 217 13.86 18.75 -23.89
N VAL A 218 14.26 17.57 -23.41
CA VAL A 218 13.82 17.03 -22.12
C VAL A 218 14.96 17.08 -21.10
N ILE A 219 14.68 17.61 -19.92
CA ILE A 219 15.58 17.62 -18.77
C ILE A 219 14.98 16.73 -17.70
N ALA A 220 15.63 15.61 -17.40
CA ALA A 220 15.14 14.61 -16.45
C ALA A 220 15.99 14.59 -15.18
N PHE A 221 15.34 14.65 -14.02
CA PHE A 221 15.96 14.54 -12.70
C PHE A 221 15.54 13.24 -12.03
N GLU A 222 16.53 12.42 -11.66
CA GLU A 222 16.30 11.17 -10.94
C GLU A 222 17.32 10.99 -9.81
N PRO A 223 16.94 11.15 -8.52
CA PRO A 223 17.87 11.03 -7.41
C PRO A 223 18.29 9.58 -7.12
N HIS A 224 17.43 8.58 -7.37
CA HIS A 224 17.69 7.20 -6.99
C HIS A 224 18.76 6.57 -7.90
N PRO A 225 19.90 6.07 -7.37
CA PRO A 225 21.02 5.60 -8.18
C PRO A 225 20.67 4.48 -9.16
N ILE A 226 19.78 3.56 -8.79
CA ILE A 226 19.37 2.44 -9.66
C ILE A 226 18.48 2.94 -10.81
N CYS A 227 17.50 3.80 -10.49
CA CYS A 227 16.60 4.38 -11.49
C CYS A 227 17.38 5.27 -12.45
N TYR A 228 18.28 6.10 -11.93
CA TYR A 228 19.18 6.93 -12.74
C TYR A 228 20.01 6.10 -13.74
N ARG A 229 20.58 4.97 -13.30
CA ARG A 229 21.34 4.09 -14.20
C ARG A 229 20.46 3.50 -15.30
N ALA A 230 19.24 3.06 -14.95
CA ALA A 230 18.28 2.53 -15.91
C ALA A 230 17.83 3.62 -16.92
N LEU A 231 17.51 4.81 -16.42
CA LEU A 231 17.14 5.99 -17.19
C LEU A 231 18.25 6.39 -18.17
N LYS A 232 19.49 6.51 -17.68
CA LYS A 232 20.67 6.83 -18.50
C LYS A 232 20.92 5.79 -19.59
N LYS A 233 20.72 4.51 -19.28
CA LYS A 233 20.83 3.43 -20.28
C LYS A 233 19.73 3.55 -21.35
N ARG A 234 18.48 3.79 -20.93
CA ARG A 234 17.30 3.91 -21.83
C ARG A 234 17.49 5.03 -22.86
N PHE A 235 17.96 6.19 -22.42
CA PHE A 235 18.10 7.38 -23.28
C PHE A 235 19.53 7.62 -23.77
N SER A 236 20.38 6.60 -23.78
CA SER A 236 21.80 6.74 -24.18
C SER A 236 22.00 7.19 -25.63
N HIS A 237 20.99 7.03 -26.49
CA HIS A 237 20.99 7.45 -27.89
C HIS A 237 20.07 8.65 -28.18
N ASN A 238 19.46 9.24 -27.14
CA ASN A 238 18.55 10.38 -27.30
C ASN A 238 19.29 11.69 -27.01
N GLU A 239 19.73 12.38 -28.06
CA GLU A 239 20.44 13.66 -27.94
C GLU A 239 19.59 14.78 -27.33
N ASN A 240 18.26 14.68 -27.46
CA ASN A 240 17.32 15.64 -26.89
C ASN A 240 16.99 15.41 -25.41
N VAL A 241 17.62 14.42 -24.74
CA VAL A 241 17.35 14.10 -23.34
C VAL A 241 18.61 14.32 -22.49
N LYS A 242 18.53 15.24 -21.53
CA LYS A 242 19.58 15.51 -20.55
C LYS A 242 19.17 14.98 -19.18
N ILE A 243 19.99 14.10 -18.60
CA ILE A 243 19.66 13.40 -17.35
C ILE A 243 20.60 13.82 -16.22
N PHE A 244 20.05 14.14 -15.06
CA PHE A 244 20.77 14.49 -13.85
C PHE A 244 20.47 13.50 -12.72
N ASN A 245 21.51 12.97 -12.06
CA ASN A 245 21.35 12.17 -10.84
C ASN A 245 21.20 13.08 -9.61
N LYS A 246 20.13 13.85 -9.57
CA LYS A 246 19.83 14.80 -8.51
C LYS A 246 18.33 14.81 -8.21
N GLY A 247 17.98 15.06 -6.95
CA GLY A 247 16.62 15.39 -6.56
C GLY A 247 16.31 16.86 -6.84
N VAL A 248 15.03 17.19 -6.82
CA VAL A 248 14.55 18.57 -7.04
C VAL A 248 13.94 19.06 -5.74
N PHE A 249 14.34 20.26 -5.30
CA PHE A 249 13.93 20.82 -4.02
C PHE A 249 13.93 22.35 -4.06
N ILE A 250 13.80 22.97 -2.88
CA ILE A 250 13.75 24.43 -2.68
C ILE A 250 15.11 25.08 -2.40
N LYS A 251 16.20 24.31 -2.39
CA LYS A 251 17.58 24.79 -2.23
C LYS A 251 18.57 23.74 -2.73
N ASN A 252 19.77 24.18 -3.07
CA ASN A 252 20.89 23.27 -3.32
C ASN A 252 21.38 22.69 -1.98
N ASP A 253 21.34 21.37 -1.83
CA ASP A 253 21.74 20.70 -0.58
C ASP A 253 22.06 19.20 -0.82
N ARG A 254 22.39 18.48 0.25
CA ARG A 254 22.40 17.02 0.30
C ARG A 254 21.29 16.54 1.22
N MET A 255 20.45 15.63 0.74
CA MET A 255 19.33 15.08 1.50
C MET A 255 19.36 13.56 1.50
N LYS A 256 18.73 12.97 2.51
CA LYS A 256 18.54 11.53 2.60
C LYS A 256 17.31 11.13 1.79
N LEU A 257 17.50 10.30 0.78
CA LEU A 257 16.44 9.59 0.09
C LEU A 257 16.22 8.26 0.82
N PHE A 258 15.13 8.15 1.57
CA PHE A 258 14.80 6.94 2.30
C PHE A 258 14.21 5.89 1.35
N ILE A 259 14.61 4.64 1.55
CA ILE A 259 14.32 3.56 0.62
C ILE A 259 13.29 2.61 1.24
N SER A 260 12.32 2.18 0.44
CA SER A 260 11.35 1.17 0.87
C SER A 260 12.00 -0.21 0.97
N ASN A 261 11.47 -1.07 1.85
CA ASN A 261 11.94 -2.45 2.04
C ASN A 261 11.75 -3.38 0.81
N VAL A 262 11.28 -2.83 -0.31
CA VAL A 262 11.00 -3.54 -1.56
C VAL A 262 12.29 -3.81 -2.37
N GLU A 263 13.41 -3.16 -2.01
CA GLU A 263 14.73 -3.36 -2.63
C GLU A 263 15.19 -4.81 -2.73
N GLU A 264 14.81 -5.67 -1.78
CA GLU A 264 15.20 -7.09 -1.81
C GLU A 264 14.55 -7.87 -2.97
N TYR A 265 13.50 -7.34 -3.63
CA TYR A 265 12.58 -8.16 -4.41
C TYR A 265 12.37 -7.74 -5.87
N ASP A 266 12.37 -6.45 -6.17
CA ASP A 266 12.44 -5.95 -7.55
C ASP A 266 13.13 -4.58 -7.57
N PRO A 267 14.42 -4.51 -7.96
CA PRO A 267 15.19 -3.27 -8.04
C PRO A 267 14.58 -2.21 -8.97
N LEU A 268 13.63 -2.59 -9.81
CA LEU A 268 12.94 -1.72 -10.74
C LEU A 268 11.53 -1.35 -10.24
N ALA A 269 10.90 -2.08 -9.32
CA ALA A 269 9.62 -1.66 -8.71
C ALA A 269 9.78 -0.55 -7.64
N ILE A 270 11.02 -0.18 -7.33
CA ILE A 270 11.45 0.84 -6.34
C ILE A 270 10.86 2.24 -6.56
N SER A 271 10.57 2.55 -7.82
CA SER A 271 10.50 3.92 -8.34
C SER A 271 9.36 4.77 -7.75
N GLN A 272 8.29 4.14 -7.22
CA GLN A 272 7.08 4.83 -6.69
C GLN A 272 6.99 4.85 -5.15
N SER A 273 8.07 4.51 -4.46
CA SER A 273 8.03 4.27 -3.01
C SER A 273 9.20 4.84 -2.22
N SER A 274 10.19 5.45 -2.89
CA SER A 274 11.28 6.17 -2.22
C SER A 274 10.79 7.58 -1.87
N SER A 275 11.15 8.11 -0.69
CA SER A 275 10.70 9.45 -0.28
C SER A 275 11.83 10.20 0.43
N LEU A 276 11.83 11.52 0.29
CA LEU A 276 12.68 12.41 1.09
C LEU A 276 12.17 12.53 2.54
N TYR A 277 10.95 12.04 2.83
CA TYR A 277 10.31 12.09 4.13
C TYR A 277 10.38 10.73 4.83
N ARG A 278 10.66 10.75 6.14
CA ARG A 278 10.96 9.57 6.98
C ARG A 278 9.76 8.65 7.22
N THR A 279 8.54 9.09 6.94
CA THR A 279 7.28 8.57 7.49
C THR A 279 6.29 8.05 6.45
N LYS A 280 6.77 7.61 5.27
CA LYS A 280 5.93 6.81 4.37
C LYS A 280 5.73 5.42 5.00
N THR A 281 4.49 4.92 4.99
CA THR A 281 4.02 3.69 5.68
C THR A 281 4.76 2.39 5.31
N ASN A 282 5.65 2.42 4.30
CA ASN A 282 6.39 1.27 3.76
C ASN A 282 7.93 1.45 3.74
N ILE A 283 8.49 2.39 4.50
CA ILE A 283 9.93 2.68 4.52
C ILE A 283 10.61 2.12 5.78
N ASP A 284 11.76 1.46 5.60
CA ASP A 284 12.66 1.17 6.71
C ASP A 284 13.49 2.42 7.00
N SER A 285 13.26 3.02 8.17
CA SER A 285 13.97 4.22 8.62
C SER A 285 15.50 4.07 8.71
N ALA A 286 16.04 2.86 8.56
CA ALA A 286 17.47 2.57 8.56
C ALA A 286 18.15 2.58 7.17
N LYS A 287 17.41 2.53 6.04
CA LYS A 287 17.99 2.48 4.69
C LYS A 287 17.77 3.79 3.93
N TYR A 288 18.86 4.46 3.56
CA TYR A 288 18.83 5.70 2.79
C TYR A 288 20.04 5.85 1.87
N HIS A 289 19.88 6.67 0.82
CA HIS A 289 20.96 7.19 0.00
C HIS A 289 21.11 8.69 0.21
N ASP A 290 22.34 9.17 0.41
CA ASP A 290 22.63 10.60 0.38
C ASP A 290 22.66 11.10 -1.07
N VAL A 291 21.67 11.90 -1.44
CA VAL A 291 21.50 12.43 -2.80
C VAL A 291 21.69 13.93 -2.80
N GLU A 292 22.25 14.46 -3.88
CA GLU A 292 22.25 15.91 -4.12
C GLU A 292 20.85 16.34 -4.55
N VAL A 293 20.40 17.46 -4.01
CA VAL A 293 19.19 18.14 -4.47
C VAL A 293 19.53 19.51 -5.02
N ILE A 294 18.77 19.94 -6.03
CA ILE A 294 18.92 21.28 -6.61
C ILE A 294 17.79 22.21 -6.22
N ASP A 295 18.08 23.49 -6.22
CA ASP A 295 17.06 24.54 -6.20
C ASP A 295 16.37 24.63 -7.56
N ILE A 296 15.11 24.24 -7.63
CA ILE A 296 14.36 24.24 -8.88
C ILE A 296 14.15 25.65 -9.44
N THR A 297 14.03 26.66 -8.59
CA THR A 297 13.77 28.03 -9.05
C THR A 297 15.02 28.64 -9.69
N ASP A 298 16.19 28.46 -9.07
CA ASP A 298 17.47 28.86 -9.68
C ASP A 298 17.68 28.16 -11.03
N PHE A 299 17.35 26.86 -11.08
CA PHE A 299 17.45 26.09 -12.32
C PHE A 299 16.50 26.60 -13.41
N ILE A 300 15.23 26.87 -13.10
CA ILE A 300 14.26 27.46 -14.03
C ILE A 300 14.74 28.80 -14.57
N PHE A 301 15.27 29.68 -13.70
CA PHE A 301 15.77 30.97 -14.12
C PHE A 301 17.00 30.88 -15.02
N SER A 302 17.84 29.85 -14.83
CA SER A 302 19.02 29.59 -15.67
C SER A 302 18.70 29.12 -17.09
N ILE A 303 17.45 28.71 -17.37
CA ILE A 303 17.03 28.29 -18.71
C ILE A 303 16.55 29.52 -19.49
N ASP A 304 17.18 29.84 -20.61
CA ASP A 304 16.82 31.00 -21.41
C ASP A 304 15.41 30.90 -22.02
N LYS A 305 15.00 29.69 -22.40
CA LYS A 305 13.70 29.42 -23.03
C LYS A 305 12.57 29.32 -22.00
N LYS A 306 11.34 29.56 -22.46
CA LYS A 306 10.13 29.21 -21.70
C LYS A 306 10.00 27.68 -21.63
N ILE A 307 9.58 27.18 -20.48
CA ILE A 307 9.36 25.76 -20.21
C ILE A 307 7.93 25.43 -20.60
N SER A 308 7.74 24.51 -21.53
CA SER A 308 6.41 24.08 -21.96
C SER A 308 5.74 23.23 -20.89
N ILE A 309 6.46 22.27 -20.31
CA ILE A 309 5.93 21.40 -19.25
C ILE A 309 6.97 21.22 -18.15
N LEU A 310 6.56 21.44 -16.90
CA LEU A 310 7.25 21.00 -15.70
C LEU A 310 6.43 19.89 -15.04
N LYS A 311 6.91 18.65 -15.06
CA LYS A 311 6.35 17.56 -14.24
C LYS A 311 7.03 17.55 -12.87
N LEU A 312 6.23 17.44 -11.81
CA LEU A 312 6.64 17.25 -10.43
C LEU A 312 6.06 15.95 -9.90
N ASP A 313 6.92 14.95 -9.73
CA ASP A 313 6.65 13.70 -9.03
C ASP A 313 7.87 13.45 -8.14
N VAL A 314 7.90 14.11 -6.97
CA VAL A 314 9.12 14.22 -6.15
C VAL A 314 8.93 13.60 -4.77
N GLU A 315 7.88 12.79 -4.63
CA GLU A 315 7.60 11.91 -3.50
C GLU A 315 7.58 12.65 -2.14
N GLY A 316 6.84 13.75 -2.09
CA GLY A 316 6.51 14.52 -0.89
C GLY A 316 6.99 15.96 -0.87
N ALA A 317 7.87 16.37 -1.79
CA ALA A 317 8.37 17.75 -1.85
C ALA A 317 7.53 18.68 -2.75
N GLU A 318 6.38 18.22 -3.25
CA GLU A 318 5.60 18.91 -4.28
C GLU A 318 5.15 20.29 -3.81
N TYR A 319 4.52 20.36 -2.63
CA TYR A 319 3.88 21.58 -2.16
C TYR A 319 4.88 22.69 -1.80
N CYS A 320 5.98 22.36 -1.12
CA CYS A 320 7.02 23.36 -0.84
C CYS A 320 7.67 23.90 -2.12
N ILE A 321 7.88 23.04 -3.13
CA ILE A 321 8.37 23.46 -4.45
C ILE A 321 7.37 24.36 -5.14
N LEU A 322 6.09 23.98 -5.19
CA LEU A 322 5.03 24.78 -5.83
C LEU A 322 4.91 26.16 -5.20
N GLU A 323 4.89 26.23 -3.87
CA GLU A 323 4.85 27.49 -3.13
C GLU A 323 6.02 28.40 -3.54
N LYS A 324 7.24 27.84 -3.59
CA LYS A 324 8.42 28.60 -4.00
C LYS A 324 8.34 29.05 -5.47
N ILE A 325 7.89 28.19 -6.38
CA ILE A 325 7.71 28.53 -7.81
C ILE A 325 6.73 29.69 -7.98
N ILE A 326 5.65 29.71 -7.20
CA ILE A 326 4.65 30.78 -7.22
C ILE A 326 5.24 32.08 -6.66
N ILE A 327 5.81 32.04 -5.46
CA ILE A 327 6.29 33.24 -4.75
C ILE A 327 7.49 33.88 -5.46
N SER A 328 8.40 33.08 -6.01
CA SER A 328 9.58 33.58 -6.72
C SER A 328 9.25 34.19 -8.10
N GLY A 329 8.04 33.97 -8.62
CA GLY A 329 7.68 34.33 -9.99
C GLY A 329 8.25 33.41 -11.06
N ALA A 330 8.91 32.31 -10.69
CA ALA A 330 9.41 31.31 -11.64
C ALA A 330 8.30 30.70 -12.50
N LEU A 331 7.06 30.66 -11.97
CA LEU A 331 5.87 30.22 -12.71
C LEU A 331 5.68 30.97 -14.04
N ASN A 332 6.10 32.25 -14.15
CA ASN A 332 5.98 33.03 -15.38
C ASN A 332 6.81 32.46 -16.55
N LYS A 333 7.83 31.65 -16.24
CA LYS A 333 8.65 30.95 -17.24
C LYS A 333 8.09 29.58 -17.62
N ILE A 334 6.97 29.15 -17.04
CA ILE A 334 6.39 27.82 -17.24
C ILE A 334 4.98 27.95 -17.84
N GLU A 335 4.70 27.21 -18.91
CA GLU A 335 3.38 27.17 -19.53
C GLU A 335 2.42 26.24 -18.77
N THR A 336 2.90 25.06 -18.36
CA THR A 336 2.09 24.07 -17.66
C THR A 336 2.93 23.33 -16.62
N VAL A 337 2.38 23.17 -15.42
CA VAL A 337 2.94 22.36 -14.34
C VAL A 337 2.01 21.17 -14.08
N LEU A 338 2.56 19.97 -14.14
CA LEU A 338 1.86 18.71 -13.86
C LEU A 338 2.40 18.15 -12.55
N VAL A 339 1.54 17.90 -11.56
CA VAL A 339 1.97 17.49 -10.22
C VAL A 339 1.29 16.19 -9.82
N GLU A 340 2.07 15.18 -9.46
CA GLU A 340 1.57 13.98 -8.77
C GLU A 340 1.69 14.22 -7.26
N THR A 341 0.55 14.33 -6.57
CA THR A 341 0.54 14.71 -5.16
C THR A 341 0.46 13.49 -4.24
N HIS A 342 1.05 13.62 -3.04
CA HIS A 342 1.31 12.51 -2.14
C HIS A 342 0.71 12.68 -0.73
N GLU A 343 -0.16 13.68 -0.50
CA GLU A 343 -0.72 13.99 0.82
C GLU A 343 -1.53 12.85 1.44
N ASP A 344 -2.19 12.03 0.63
CA ASP A 344 -2.96 10.86 1.10
C ASP A 344 -2.04 9.78 1.69
N ARG A 345 -0.75 9.79 1.33
CA ARG A 345 0.25 8.80 1.75
C ARG A 345 1.26 9.36 2.75
N ILE A 346 1.38 10.69 2.84
CA ILE A 346 2.34 11.41 3.67
C ILE A 346 1.57 12.46 4.49
N PRO A 347 1.06 12.10 5.68
CA PRO A 347 0.24 13.01 6.49
C PRO A 347 0.95 14.33 6.84
N GLU A 348 2.28 14.35 6.87
CA GLU A 348 3.09 15.52 7.22
C GLU A 348 2.96 16.68 6.23
N ILE A 349 2.59 16.41 4.98
CA ILE A 349 2.48 17.46 3.95
C ILE A 349 1.04 18.00 3.80
N CYS A 350 0.08 17.49 4.59
CA CYS A 350 -1.33 17.90 4.50
C CYS A 350 -1.53 19.40 4.79
N GLU A 351 -0.82 19.97 5.78
CA GLU A 351 -0.93 21.39 6.08
C GLU A 351 -0.39 22.27 4.94
N GLU A 352 0.74 21.86 4.35
CA GLU A 352 1.32 22.53 3.18
C GLU A 352 0.40 22.41 1.97
N ALA A 353 -0.20 21.24 1.75
CA ALA A 353 -1.17 20.98 0.70
C ALA A 353 -2.35 21.95 0.76
N ILE A 354 -2.96 22.11 1.94
CA ILE A 354 -4.07 23.04 2.16
C ILE A 354 -3.65 24.48 1.85
N ARG A 355 -2.48 24.90 2.35
CA ARG A 355 -1.96 26.26 2.15
C ARG A 355 -1.72 26.57 0.67
N VAL A 356 -1.06 25.67 -0.04
CA VAL A 356 -0.69 25.87 -1.45
C VAL A 356 -1.91 25.78 -2.37
N ARG A 357 -2.84 24.85 -2.13
CA ARG A 357 -4.10 24.79 -2.87
C ARG A 357 -4.91 26.08 -2.70
N LYS A 358 -4.92 26.66 -1.51
CA LYS A 358 -5.53 27.98 -1.26
C LYS A 358 -4.80 29.08 -2.03
N LEU A 359 -3.47 29.11 -2.01
CA LEU A 359 -2.67 30.09 -2.75
C LEU A 359 -2.95 30.05 -4.26
N ILE A 360 -2.98 28.86 -4.86
CA ILE A 360 -3.31 28.64 -6.28
C ILE A 360 -4.69 29.22 -6.62
N LYS A 361 -5.69 28.96 -5.75
CA LYS A 361 -7.05 29.44 -5.91
C LYS A 361 -7.13 30.97 -5.79
N ASP A 362 -6.55 31.54 -4.73
CA ASP A 362 -6.61 32.97 -4.44
C ASP A 362 -5.92 33.80 -5.54
N MET A 363 -4.88 33.25 -6.18
CA MET A 363 -4.17 33.87 -7.30
C MET A 363 -4.77 33.53 -8.69
N ASN A 364 -5.86 32.74 -8.76
CA ASN A 364 -6.48 32.27 -10.01
C ASN A 364 -5.48 31.60 -10.98
N ILE A 365 -4.55 30.80 -10.46
CA ILE A 365 -3.53 30.13 -11.27
C ILE A 365 -4.17 28.93 -12.00
N THR A 366 -4.14 28.94 -13.32
CA THR A 366 -4.72 27.88 -14.17
C THR A 366 -3.68 26.96 -14.81
N SER A 367 -2.39 27.30 -14.72
CA SER A 367 -1.29 26.55 -15.32
C SER A 367 -0.79 25.38 -14.46
N ILE A 368 -1.30 25.20 -13.23
CA ILE A 368 -0.89 24.12 -12.32
C ILE A 368 -2.02 23.08 -12.24
N HIS A 369 -1.68 21.83 -12.55
CA HIS A 369 -2.59 20.69 -12.50
C HIS A 369 -2.13 19.70 -11.43
N LEU A 370 -2.89 19.61 -10.33
CA LEU A 370 -2.55 18.79 -9.16
C LEU A 370 -3.01 17.32 -9.27
N ASP A 371 -3.82 16.97 -10.28
CA ASP A 371 -4.43 15.65 -10.40
C ASP A 371 -4.31 15.14 -11.85
N TRP A 372 -3.09 15.10 -12.40
CA TRP A 372 -2.89 14.74 -13.82
C TRP A 372 -2.73 13.22 -14.07
N VAL A 373 -2.62 12.41 -13.02
CA VAL A 373 -2.46 10.94 -13.03
C VAL A 373 -3.79 10.22 -12.89
#